data_AF-A0A930Z998-F1
#
_entry.id   AF-A0A930Z998-F1
#
_cell.length_a   1.000
_cell.length_b   1.000
_cell.length_c   1.000
_cell.angle_alpha   90.00
_cell.angle_beta   90.00
_cell.angle_gamma   90.00
#
_symmetry.space_group_name_H-M   'P 1'
#
loop_
_entity.id
_entity.type
_entity.pdbx_description
1 polymer ?
#
loop_
_entity_poly.entity_id
_entity_poly.type
_entity_poly.pdbx_seq_one_letter_code
_entity_poly.pdbx_strand_id
1 'polypeptide(L)'
;MKTVTITLSTSFAGAMALMILLAGGPIASAQSASPTATATPGVCAITEIPVPNSTPTAANCATGAEPPPSYLGVSGGNINSVDKTGLSCCTGTFGALVQDSNSIPYVLSTNSVLARTSSTARSAAINEDIVQPGLVDLGCWQDASDTVAKLSKSTKLRYGGGTNLLDAAIAKVVNEEQSPGGPQFPGIRPDGAILNLGQISSTPFPYTSLVDALPVMKMGRTTCLTSGVIDAFDAMGKVVYAKECNAATSGTAFFNHQILVLGESTSGSQTCTFAKTGDAGALVVTQDFSCPQAIGIMFAGTPAAGTAYTPDSNNSMIVAVNPIQTILSTFKVTLVGQSCTASKIGTEMASSPPPPSAALLASIEIVRKVKVHHARRLLRNKVVTAVGIGAGDTPDTAALAVYVSDDSPAALAKIPAEINGVKVKIRHAGVFHAL
;
A
#
# COMPACT_ATOMS: atom_id res chain seq x y z
N MET A 1 -0.81 81.60 0.72
CA MET A 1 -0.59 80.63 -0.39
C MET A 1 -1.49 81.03 -1.54
N LYS A 2 -0.92 81.13 -2.75
CA LYS A 2 -1.60 81.54 -3.99
C LYS A 2 -2.69 80.54 -4.38
N THR A 3 -3.79 81.08 -4.89
CA THR A 3 -4.90 80.39 -5.57
C THR A 3 -4.61 80.30 -7.08
N VAL A 4 -5.25 79.32 -7.74
CA VAL A 4 -5.90 79.33 -9.09
C VAL A 4 -5.48 78.11 -9.94
N THR A 5 -6.27 77.02 -10.01
CA THR A 5 -7.42 76.65 -10.91
C THR A 5 -6.92 76.03 -12.24
N ILE A 6 -7.50 74.94 -12.79
CA ILE A 6 -8.55 74.99 -13.85
C ILE A 6 -9.07 73.57 -14.21
N THR A 7 -10.41 73.45 -14.06
CA THR A 7 -11.48 72.71 -14.79
C THR A 7 -11.32 71.30 -15.36
N LEU A 8 -12.29 70.45 -14.99
CA LEU A 8 -12.87 69.40 -15.84
C LEU A 8 -14.24 69.88 -16.36
N SER A 9 -14.40 69.91 -17.68
CA SER A 9 -15.68 70.20 -18.35
C SER A 9 -16.50 68.93 -18.55
N THR A 10 -17.73 68.97 -18.07
CA THR A 10 -18.81 68.02 -18.33
C THR A 10 -19.52 68.36 -19.64
N SER A 11 -19.87 67.35 -20.44
CA SER A 11 -20.98 67.47 -21.40
C SER A 11 -21.58 66.11 -21.76
N PHE A 12 -22.86 65.97 -21.35
CA PHE A 12 -23.96 65.18 -21.94
C PHE A 12 -23.86 63.64 -21.92
N ALA A 13 -24.57 62.93 -21.05
CA ALA A 13 -26.04 62.71 -20.95
C ALA A 13 -26.61 61.79 -22.04
N GLY A 14 -27.13 60.63 -21.61
CA GLY A 14 -28.36 60.09 -22.16
C GLY A 14 -28.29 58.74 -22.90
N ALA A 15 -28.65 57.70 -22.14
CA ALA A 15 -29.49 56.56 -22.53
C ALA A 15 -28.88 55.26 -23.07
N MET A 16 -29.35 54.18 -22.41
CA MET A 16 -29.53 52.80 -22.84
C MET A 16 -28.33 51.84 -22.81
N ALA A 17 -28.27 51.12 -21.69
CA ALA A 17 -28.20 49.66 -21.61
C ALA A 17 -27.71 48.93 -22.88
N LEU A 18 -26.42 48.62 -22.91
CA LEU A 18 -25.94 47.38 -23.50
C LEU A 18 -24.90 46.78 -22.56
N MET A 19 -25.29 45.66 -21.97
CA MET A 19 -24.53 44.89 -21.00
C MET A 19 -23.13 44.54 -21.51
N ILE A 20 -22.14 44.90 -20.69
CA ILE A 20 -20.90 44.19 -20.36
C ILE A 20 -20.67 42.91 -21.18
N LEU A 21 -19.92 43.02 -22.27
CA LEU A 21 -19.12 41.95 -22.82
C LEU A 21 -17.86 42.57 -23.43
N LEU A 22 -16.73 41.87 -23.25
CA LEU A 22 -15.38 42.16 -23.80
C LEU A 22 -14.42 42.90 -22.87
N ALA A 23 -14.16 42.31 -21.69
CA ALA A 23 -12.81 42.25 -21.15
C ALA A 23 -12.62 40.84 -20.57
N GLY A 24 -11.97 39.97 -21.33
CA GLY A 24 -11.70 38.59 -20.93
C GLY A 24 -10.80 38.57 -19.69
N GLY A 25 -11.42 38.40 -18.52
CA GLY A 25 -10.74 37.87 -17.35
C GLY A 25 -10.37 36.41 -17.60
N PRO A 26 -9.36 35.87 -16.90
CA PRO A 26 -9.08 34.45 -16.98
C PRO A 26 -10.31 33.73 -16.39
N ILE A 27 -11.15 33.20 -17.29
CA ILE A 27 -12.10 32.17 -16.95
C ILE A 27 -11.23 31.08 -16.32
N ALA A 28 -11.48 30.76 -15.06
CA ALA A 28 -10.89 29.59 -14.44
C ALA A 28 -11.25 28.41 -15.34
N SER A 29 -10.30 27.97 -16.16
CA SER A 29 -10.43 26.73 -16.88
C SER A 29 -10.48 25.67 -15.79
N ALA A 30 -11.68 25.20 -15.46
CA ALA A 30 -11.84 23.88 -14.90
C ALA A 30 -11.21 22.94 -15.91
N GLN A 31 -9.91 22.65 -15.73
CA GLN A 31 -9.23 21.67 -16.55
C GLN A 31 -9.89 20.35 -16.20
N SER A 32 -10.71 19.89 -17.14
CA SER A 32 -11.25 18.55 -17.28
C SER A 32 -10.13 17.54 -17.52
N ALA A 33 -9.13 17.49 -16.64
CA ALA A 33 -8.28 16.32 -16.59
C ALA A 33 -9.19 15.19 -16.12
N SER A 34 -9.76 14.43 -17.07
CA SER A 34 -10.33 13.13 -16.74
C SER A 34 -9.17 12.30 -16.18
N PRO A 35 -9.19 11.92 -14.89
CA PRO A 35 -8.18 11.03 -14.33
C PRO A 35 -8.23 9.71 -15.10
N THR A 36 -7.29 9.52 -16.02
CA THR A 36 -7.30 8.41 -17.00
C THR A 36 -6.21 7.37 -16.68
N ALA A 37 -5.72 7.31 -15.44
CA ALA A 37 -4.78 6.27 -15.07
C ALA A 37 -5.52 4.94 -14.88
N THR A 38 -5.77 4.23 -15.98
CA THR A 38 -6.06 2.79 -15.93
C THR A 38 -4.79 2.11 -15.46
N ALA A 39 -4.85 1.37 -14.35
CA ALA A 39 -3.75 0.51 -13.92
C ALA A 39 -3.34 -0.38 -15.11
N THR A 40 -2.04 -0.64 -15.30
CA THR A 40 -1.58 -1.59 -16.33
C THR A 40 -1.39 -2.94 -15.65
N PRO A 41 -2.39 -3.85 -15.70
CA PRO A 41 -2.34 -5.09 -14.94
C PRO A 41 -1.16 -5.93 -15.45
N GLY A 42 -0.34 -6.42 -14.52
CA GLY A 42 0.79 -7.28 -14.84
C GLY A 42 0.39 -8.75 -14.94
N VAL A 43 1.38 -9.63 -15.13
CA VAL A 43 1.19 -11.08 -15.29
C VAL A 43 0.58 -11.77 -14.05
N CYS A 44 0.69 -11.19 -12.84
CA CYS A 44 0.00 -11.74 -11.65
C CYS A 44 -1.47 -11.28 -11.54
N ALA A 45 -2.02 -10.58 -12.54
CA ALA A 45 -3.35 -10.02 -12.43
C ALA A 45 -4.41 -11.12 -12.39
N ILE A 46 -5.35 -10.98 -11.46
CA ILE A 46 -6.60 -11.73 -11.50
C ILE A 46 -7.53 -10.93 -12.41
N THR A 47 -7.76 -11.43 -13.61
CA THR A 47 -8.58 -10.75 -14.63
C THR A 47 -10.07 -11.03 -14.49
N GLU A 48 -10.43 -12.10 -13.79
CA GLU A 48 -11.81 -12.53 -13.55
C GLU A 48 -12.04 -12.79 -12.06
N ILE A 49 -13.09 -12.18 -11.53
CA ILE A 49 -13.52 -12.31 -10.14
C ILE A 49 -14.54 -13.44 -10.07
N PRO A 50 -14.31 -14.47 -9.22
CA PRO A 50 -15.28 -15.54 -9.03
C PRO A 50 -16.56 -14.99 -8.40
N VAL A 51 -17.72 -15.32 -8.98
CA VAL A 51 -19.02 -14.96 -8.41
C VAL A 51 -19.83 -16.24 -8.16
N PRO A 52 -20.36 -16.48 -6.95
CA PRO A 52 -21.15 -17.67 -6.67
C PRO A 52 -22.33 -17.82 -7.63
N ASN A 53 -22.49 -19.01 -8.20
CA ASN A 53 -23.61 -19.37 -9.09
C ASN A 53 -23.81 -18.43 -10.30
N SER A 54 -22.76 -17.75 -10.74
CA SER A 54 -22.82 -16.83 -11.89
C SER A 54 -21.49 -16.80 -12.64
N THR A 55 -21.51 -16.23 -13.84
CA THR A 55 -20.31 -16.05 -14.66
C THR A 55 -19.32 -15.14 -13.94
N PRO A 56 -18.02 -15.47 -13.90
CA PRO A 56 -16.99 -14.58 -13.39
C PRO A 56 -17.08 -13.19 -14.03
N THR A 57 -16.83 -12.16 -13.24
CA THR A 57 -16.88 -10.77 -13.71
C THR A 57 -15.46 -10.26 -13.97
N ALA A 58 -15.27 -9.47 -15.03
CA ALA A 58 -13.97 -8.89 -15.30
C ALA A 58 -13.54 -7.93 -14.19
N ALA A 59 -12.27 -7.98 -13.79
CA ALA A 59 -11.72 -7.06 -12.79
C ALA A 59 -11.72 -5.62 -13.30
N ASN A 60 -12.23 -4.67 -12.50
CA ASN A 60 -12.18 -3.25 -12.80
C ASN A 60 -10.84 -2.65 -12.35
N CYS A 61 -10.06 -2.13 -13.29
CA CYS A 61 -8.76 -1.53 -13.05
C CYS A 61 -8.72 -0.01 -13.23
N ALA A 62 -9.89 0.65 -13.18
CA ALA A 62 -10.03 2.11 -13.18
C ALA A 62 -9.73 2.72 -11.79
N THR A 63 -8.52 2.49 -11.29
CA THR A 63 -8.11 2.85 -9.91
C THR A 63 -7.76 4.32 -9.71
N GLY A 64 -7.70 5.11 -10.79
CA GLY A 64 -7.26 6.50 -10.79
C GLY A 64 -8.30 7.47 -10.25
N ALA A 65 -9.60 7.19 -10.44
CA ALA A 65 -10.68 8.00 -9.90
C ALA A 65 -11.96 7.22 -9.74
N GLU A 66 -12.54 7.31 -8.55
CA GLU A 66 -13.74 6.58 -8.19
C GLU A 66 -14.85 7.59 -7.89
N PRO A 67 -16.10 7.28 -8.25
CA PRO A 67 -17.22 8.12 -7.82
C PRO A 67 -17.31 8.12 -6.28
N PRO A 68 -17.63 9.27 -5.67
CA PRO A 68 -17.85 9.30 -4.23
C PRO A 68 -19.14 8.57 -3.83
N PRO A 69 -19.18 7.94 -2.65
CA PRO A 69 -18.03 7.63 -1.80
C PRO A 69 -17.15 6.56 -2.46
N SER A 70 -15.84 6.81 -2.48
CA SER A 70 -14.85 5.98 -3.18
C SER A 70 -14.65 4.61 -2.53
N TYR A 71 -14.36 3.61 -3.36
CA TYR A 71 -13.82 2.32 -2.90
C TYR A 71 -12.43 2.50 -2.30
N LEU A 72 -12.00 1.52 -1.51
CA LEU A 72 -10.60 1.32 -1.16
C LEU A 72 -9.89 0.48 -2.25
N GLY A 73 -8.57 0.28 -2.15
CA GLY A 73 -7.76 -0.39 -3.17
C GLY A 73 -7.47 0.48 -4.40
N VAL A 74 -7.80 1.77 -4.32
CA VAL A 74 -7.64 2.76 -5.39
C VAL A 74 -6.64 3.83 -4.99
N SER A 75 -6.34 4.74 -5.92
CA SER A 75 -5.37 5.80 -5.71
C SER A 75 -5.75 6.72 -4.56
N GLY A 76 -4.74 7.27 -3.88
CA GLY A 76 -4.96 8.26 -2.85
C GLY A 76 -3.67 8.67 -2.17
N GLY A 77 -3.70 9.76 -1.43
CA GLY A 77 -2.53 10.24 -0.71
C GLY A 77 -2.72 11.61 -0.11
N ASN A 78 -1.65 12.11 0.52
CA ASN A 78 -1.63 13.46 1.06
C ASN A 78 -1.60 14.50 -0.07
N ILE A 79 -2.44 15.54 0.00
CA ILE A 79 -2.53 16.60 -1.01
C ILE A 79 -1.20 17.34 -1.21
N ASN A 80 -0.34 17.37 -0.19
CA ASN A 80 0.96 18.03 -0.20
C ASN A 80 2.09 17.09 -0.63
N SER A 81 1.81 15.93 -1.22
CA SER A 81 2.80 15.01 -1.80
C SER A 81 3.30 15.48 -3.17
N VAL A 82 3.54 16.78 -3.33
CA VAL A 82 4.09 17.44 -4.54
C VAL A 82 5.47 18.01 -4.26
N ASP A 83 6.44 17.80 -5.14
CA ASP A 83 7.76 18.40 -4.98
C ASP A 83 7.71 19.94 -4.94
N LYS A 84 8.85 20.59 -4.65
CA LYS A 84 8.92 22.05 -4.55
C LYS A 84 8.51 22.79 -5.83
N THR A 85 8.56 22.10 -6.97
CA THR A 85 8.26 22.70 -8.28
C THR A 85 6.82 22.47 -8.69
N GLY A 86 6.10 21.57 -8.00
CA GLY A 86 4.76 21.11 -8.40
C GLY A 86 4.77 20.19 -9.63
N LEU A 87 5.93 19.87 -10.20
CA LEU A 87 6.06 19.11 -11.45
C LEU A 87 6.16 17.59 -11.23
N SER A 88 6.45 17.18 -10.00
CA SER A 88 6.48 15.77 -9.60
C SER A 88 5.68 15.58 -8.32
N CYS A 89 4.93 14.49 -8.24
CA CYS A 89 4.08 14.18 -7.11
C CYS A 89 3.97 12.67 -6.93
N CYS A 90 3.40 12.28 -5.80
CA CYS A 90 3.31 10.87 -5.42
C CYS A 90 1.94 10.50 -4.90
N THR A 91 1.61 9.25 -5.15
CA THR A 91 0.34 8.59 -4.87
C THR A 91 0.65 7.22 -4.30
N GLY A 92 -0.22 6.75 -3.42
CA GLY A 92 -0.25 5.35 -3.05
C GLY A 92 -1.64 4.78 -3.21
N THR A 93 -1.90 3.72 -2.48
CA THR A 93 -3.18 3.05 -2.40
C THR A 93 -3.81 3.25 -1.02
N PHE A 94 -5.11 3.51 -0.97
CA PHE A 94 -5.87 3.37 0.29
C PHE A 94 -6.18 1.90 0.56
N GLY A 95 -5.65 1.36 1.65
CA GLY A 95 -5.67 -0.08 1.88
C GLY A 95 -6.96 -0.60 2.49
N ALA A 96 -7.36 -0.03 3.63
CA ALA A 96 -8.48 -0.52 4.42
C ALA A 96 -9.22 0.62 5.11
N LEU A 97 -10.46 0.35 5.52
CA LEU A 97 -11.18 1.18 6.48
C LEU A 97 -11.01 0.56 7.87
N VAL A 98 -10.62 1.38 8.83
CA VAL A 98 -10.52 1.00 10.24
C VAL A 98 -11.30 1.98 11.10
N GLN A 99 -11.67 1.58 12.31
CA GLN A 99 -12.38 2.46 13.23
C GLN A 99 -11.85 2.37 14.65
N ASP A 100 -11.96 3.46 15.40
CA ASP A 100 -11.64 3.46 16.82
C ASP A 100 -12.81 2.94 17.68
N SER A 101 -12.64 2.96 19.00
CA SER A 101 -13.66 2.51 19.96
C SER A 101 -14.95 3.34 19.94
N ASN A 102 -14.93 4.52 19.34
CA ASN A 102 -16.09 5.40 19.20
C ASN A 102 -16.73 5.25 17.80
N SER A 103 -16.35 4.21 17.05
CA SER A 103 -16.79 3.97 15.68
C SER A 103 -16.46 5.11 14.71
N ILE A 104 -15.42 5.90 15.00
CA ILE A 104 -14.95 6.92 14.07
C ILE A 104 -14.15 6.23 12.96
N PRO A 105 -14.52 6.41 11.68
CA PRO A 105 -13.83 5.78 10.56
C PRO A 105 -12.53 6.50 10.19
N TYR A 106 -11.52 5.71 9.82
CA TYR A 106 -10.23 6.15 9.31
C TYR A 106 -9.80 5.32 8.11
N VAL A 107 -9.25 5.97 7.08
CA VAL A 107 -8.51 5.30 6.01
C VAL A 107 -7.15 4.88 6.55
N LEU A 108 -6.76 3.63 6.28
CA LEU A 108 -5.44 3.07 6.55
C LEU A 108 -4.62 2.98 5.25
N SER A 109 -3.37 3.46 5.31
CA SER A 109 -2.37 3.27 4.25
C SER A 109 -0.96 3.38 4.88
N THR A 110 0.09 3.43 4.07
CA THR A 110 1.46 3.61 4.57
C THR A 110 1.69 5.02 5.09
N ASN A 111 2.71 5.16 5.92
CA ASN A 111 3.23 6.44 6.36
C ASN A 111 3.79 7.26 5.19
N SER A 112 4.47 6.61 4.25
CA SER A 112 4.98 7.25 3.04
C SER A 112 3.87 7.92 2.21
N VAL A 113 2.68 7.32 2.19
CA VAL A 113 1.54 7.80 1.38
C VAL A 113 0.73 8.89 2.08
N LEU A 114 0.39 8.73 3.36
CA LEU A 114 -0.46 9.70 4.07
C LEU A 114 0.31 10.77 4.85
N ALA A 115 1.50 10.42 5.35
CA ALA A 115 2.22 11.26 6.31
C ALA A 115 3.54 11.84 5.78
N ARG A 116 3.82 11.65 4.47
CA ARG A 116 5.03 12.15 3.79
C ARG A 116 6.30 11.74 4.55
N THR A 117 6.29 10.48 5.03
CA THR A 117 7.41 9.85 5.73
C THR A 117 7.76 10.59 7.04
N SER A 118 6.90 10.41 8.06
CA SER A 118 6.84 10.98 9.41
C SER A 118 8.14 10.87 10.24
N SER A 119 9.20 11.54 9.81
CA SER A 119 10.55 11.43 10.38
C SER A 119 11.44 12.63 10.03
N THR A 120 10.88 13.64 9.37
CA THR A 120 11.65 14.75 8.80
C THR A 120 10.96 16.11 9.01
N ALA A 121 11.67 17.20 8.70
CA ALA A 121 11.10 18.55 8.70
C ALA A 121 9.97 18.74 7.66
N ARG A 122 9.79 17.79 6.73
CA ARG A 122 8.69 17.79 5.75
C ARG A 122 7.66 16.71 6.05
N SER A 123 7.60 16.19 7.27
CA SER A 123 6.51 15.28 7.61
C SER A 123 5.17 16.02 7.61
N ALA A 124 4.12 15.30 7.26
CA ALA A 124 2.77 15.85 7.26
C ALA A 124 2.34 16.29 8.67
N ALA A 125 1.73 17.45 8.75
CA ALA A 125 1.01 17.89 9.94
C ALA A 125 -0.29 17.09 10.09
N ILE A 126 -0.69 16.87 11.34
CA ILE A 126 -2.03 16.35 11.63
C ILE A 126 -3.07 17.32 11.06
N ASN A 127 -4.18 16.77 10.56
CA ASN A 127 -5.24 17.43 9.82
C ASN A 127 -4.90 17.88 8.39
N GLU A 128 -3.71 17.56 7.85
CA GLU A 128 -3.48 17.70 6.41
C GLU A 128 -4.49 16.86 5.60
N ASP A 129 -4.91 17.40 4.46
CA ASP A 129 -5.91 16.79 3.60
C ASP A 129 -5.34 15.56 2.88
N ILE A 130 -6.18 14.52 2.85
CA ILE A 130 -5.96 13.27 2.15
C ILE A 130 -7.01 13.19 1.04
N VAL A 131 -6.55 13.07 -0.20
CA VAL A 131 -7.38 13.23 -1.41
C VAL A 131 -7.56 11.92 -2.17
N GLN A 132 -8.72 11.80 -2.82
CA GLN A 132 -9.03 10.79 -3.83
C GLN A 132 -9.71 11.50 -5.00
N PRO A 133 -9.18 11.44 -6.23
CA PRO A 133 -7.96 10.75 -6.70
C PRO A 133 -6.66 11.12 -6.00
N GLY A 134 -5.66 10.22 -6.06
CA GLY A 134 -4.29 10.56 -5.70
C GLY A 134 -3.63 11.47 -6.74
N LEU A 135 -2.70 12.34 -6.32
CA LEU A 135 -2.11 13.41 -7.13
C LEU A 135 -1.49 12.96 -8.46
N VAL A 136 -0.86 11.78 -8.52
CA VAL A 136 -0.30 11.24 -9.78
C VAL A 136 -1.37 11.11 -10.86
N ASP A 137 -2.61 10.83 -10.47
CA ASP A 137 -3.74 10.62 -11.38
C ASP A 137 -4.41 11.92 -11.82
N LEU A 138 -4.05 13.03 -11.16
CA LEU A 138 -4.47 14.39 -11.46
C LEU A 138 -3.35 15.20 -12.14
N GLY A 139 -2.25 14.57 -12.54
CA GLY A 139 -1.09 15.28 -13.08
C GLY A 139 -0.47 16.26 -12.08
N CYS A 140 -0.47 15.88 -10.79
CA CYS A 140 0.02 16.67 -9.66
C CYS A 140 -0.81 17.91 -9.32
N TRP A 141 -2.01 18.04 -9.89
CA TRP A 141 -2.96 19.06 -9.49
C TRP A 141 -3.46 18.81 -8.06
N GLN A 142 -3.50 19.87 -7.26
CA GLN A 142 -3.95 19.83 -5.86
C GLN A 142 -5.35 20.45 -5.78
N ASP A 143 -6.38 19.61 -5.66
CA ASP A 143 -7.75 20.06 -5.42
C ASP A 143 -8.19 19.70 -4.01
N ALA A 144 -8.49 20.72 -3.19
CA ALA A 144 -9.00 20.50 -1.85
C ALA A 144 -10.44 19.96 -1.85
N SER A 145 -11.18 20.12 -2.95
CA SER A 145 -12.51 19.51 -3.08
C SER A 145 -12.45 18.00 -3.28
N ASP A 146 -11.27 17.39 -3.42
CA ASP A 146 -11.11 15.92 -3.49
C ASP A 146 -10.81 15.29 -2.10
N THR A 147 -10.92 16.09 -1.03
CA THR A 147 -10.56 15.65 0.33
C THR A 147 -11.54 14.61 0.86
N VAL A 148 -11.08 13.36 1.03
CA VAL A 148 -11.88 12.25 1.59
C VAL A 148 -11.53 11.93 3.04
N ALA A 149 -10.37 12.37 3.52
CA ALA A 149 -9.92 12.17 4.88
C ALA A 149 -8.95 13.26 5.35
N LYS A 150 -8.70 13.35 6.65
CA LYS A 150 -7.70 14.23 7.26
C LYS A 150 -6.71 13.42 8.09
N LEU A 151 -5.40 13.64 7.91
CA LEU A 151 -4.37 12.85 8.60
C LEU A 151 -4.55 12.90 10.12
N SER A 152 -4.56 11.73 10.77
CA SER A 152 -4.83 11.63 12.22
C SER A 152 -3.64 11.11 13.01
N LYS A 153 -3.04 9.99 12.57
CA LYS A 153 -1.90 9.37 13.26
C LYS A 153 -0.96 8.73 12.25
N SER A 154 0.32 8.68 12.57
CA SER A 154 1.34 8.06 11.75
C SER A 154 2.47 7.51 12.62
N THR A 155 3.15 6.45 12.18
CA THR A 155 4.33 5.94 12.90
C THR A 155 5.60 6.71 12.58
N LYS A 156 6.37 7.09 13.60
CA LYS A 156 7.65 7.74 13.33
C LYS A 156 8.70 6.74 12.85
N LEU A 157 9.15 6.87 11.61
CA LEU A 157 10.23 6.03 11.07
C LEU A 157 11.58 6.41 11.66
N ARG A 158 12.38 5.40 12.00
CA ARG A 158 13.73 5.50 12.56
C ARG A 158 14.75 5.04 11.52
N TYR A 159 15.56 5.98 11.06
CA TYR A 159 16.71 5.71 10.20
C TYR A 159 17.99 5.48 11.01
N GLY A 160 19.02 4.91 10.39
CA GLY A 160 20.35 4.83 11.00
C GLY A 160 20.51 3.75 12.07
N GLY A 161 19.72 2.68 12.02
CA GLY A 161 19.89 1.48 12.87
C GLY A 161 18.83 1.29 13.96
N GLY A 162 17.92 2.24 14.15
CA GLY A 162 16.72 2.03 14.97
C GLY A 162 15.82 0.95 14.37
N THR A 163 15.16 0.16 15.23
CA THR A 163 14.17 -0.84 14.78
C THR A 163 12.80 -0.21 14.60
N ASN A 164 12.20 -0.43 13.43
CA ASN A 164 10.82 -0.08 13.10
C ASN A 164 9.95 -1.34 13.13
N LEU A 165 8.72 -1.20 13.61
CA LEU A 165 7.73 -2.28 13.60
C LEU A 165 6.77 -2.16 12.42
N LEU A 166 6.48 -0.93 11.99
CA LEU A 166 5.61 -0.71 10.84
C LEU A 166 5.77 0.66 10.16
N ASP A 167 5.46 0.67 8.87
CA ASP A 167 5.24 1.85 8.03
C ASP A 167 3.73 1.99 7.76
N ALA A 168 3.04 2.75 8.62
CA ALA A 168 1.60 2.99 8.45
C ALA A 168 1.18 4.36 8.99
N ALA A 169 0.02 4.80 8.52
CA ALA A 169 -0.70 5.96 8.99
C ALA A 169 -2.20 5.76 8.83
N ILE A 170 -2.98 6.51 9.62
CA ILE A 170 -4.43 6.57 9.51
C ILE A 170 -4.90 8.02 9.39
N ALA A 171 -5.93 8.23 8.58
CA ALA A 171 -6.56 9.52 8.34
C ALA A 171 -8.07 9.43 8.59
N LYS A 172 -8.60 10.33 9.42
CA LYS A 172 -10.02 10.35 9.78
C LYS A 172 -10.83 10.69 8.55
N VAL A 173 -11.78 9.83 8.21
CA VAL A 173 -12.66 10.03 7.05
C VAL A 173 -13.50 11.29 7.26
N VAL A 174 -13.58 12.11 6.22
CA VAL A 174 -14.58 13.18 6.09
C VAL A 174 -15.55 12.74 5.00
N ASN A 175 -16.64 12.11 5.44
CA ASN A 175 -17.78 11.87 4.57
C ASN A 175 -18.72 13.04 4.78
N GLU A 176 -18.89 13.89 3.77
CA GLU A 176 -20.01 14.82 3.80
C GLU A 176 -21.32 14.06 3.59
N GLU A 177 -22.41 14.61 4.12
CA GLU A 177 -23.73 13.98 4.12
C GLU A 177 -24.24 13.82 2.68
N GLN A 178 -24.24 12.57 2.18
CA GLN A 178 -24.80 12.25 0.88
C GLN A 178 -26.33 12.33 0.96
N SER A 179 -26.94 13.37 0.41
CA SER A 179 -28.38 13.43 0.25
C SER A 179 -28.80 12.58 -0.97
N PRO A 180 -29.80 11.69 -0.89
CA PRO A 180 -30.32 10.98 -2.06
C PRO A 180 -30.74 11.97 -3.17
N GLY A 181 -30.11 11.88 -4.34
CA GLY A 181 -30.34 12.81 -5.46
C GLY A 181 -29.64 14.18 -5.34
N GLY A 182 -28.83 14.39 -4.30
CA GLY A 182 -27.98 15.56 -4.12
C GLY A 182 -26.61 15.43 -4.82
N PRO A 183 -25.76 16.47 -4.73
CA PRO A 183 -24.38 16.41 -5.23
C PRO A 183 -23.61 15.28 -4.54
N GLN A 184 -22.81 14.52 -5.28
CA GLN A 184 -21.88 13.56 -4.68
C GLN A 184 -20.72 14.34 -4.04
N PHE A 185 -20.53 14.17 -2.75
CA PHE A 185 -19.39 14.74 -2.03
C PHE A 185 -18.29 13.71 -1.84
N PRO A 186 -17.01 14.11 -1.80
CA PRO A 186 -15.90 13.21 -1.52
C PRO A 186 -16.13 12.40 -0.25
N GLY A 187 -15.68 11.16 -0.27
CA GLY A 187 -15.77 10.29 0.88
C GLY A 187 -15.25 8.90 0.58
N ILE A 188 -15.33 8.07 1.60
CA ILE A 188 -14.98 6.65 1.56
C ILE A 188 -16.22 5.85 1.89
N ARG A 189 -16.42 4.73 1.16
CA ARG A 189 -17.57 3.87 1.42
C ARG A 189 -17.59 3.44 2.90
N PRO A 190 -18.70 3.63 3.61
CA PRO A 190 -18.78 3.35 5.05
C PRO A 190 -18.69 1.86 5.37
N ASP A 191 -18.90 1.00 4.36
CA ASP A 191 -18.83 -0.45 4.49
C ASP A 191 -17.42 -1.02 4.32
N GLY A 192 -16.44 -0.16 4.01
CA GLY A 192 -15.04 -0.57 3.84
C GLY A 192 -14.78 -1.44 2.61
N ALA A 193 -15.66 -1.42 1.60
CA ALA A 193 -15.46 -2.21 0.40
C ALA A 193 -14.19 -1.78 -0.37
N ILE A 194 -13.40 -2.76 -0.75
CA ILE A 194 -12.21 -2.61 -1.59
C ILE A 194 -12.59 -2.98 -3.04
N LEU A 195 -12.16 -2.18 -4.02
CA LEU A 195 -12.46 -2.43 -5.43
C LEU A 195 -12.05 -3.87 -5.82
N ASN A 196 -12.91 -4.56 -6.57
CA ASN A 196 -12.80 -5.98 -6.96
C ASN A 196 -12.82 -7.04 -5.83
N LEU A 197 -12.48 -6.67 -4.59
CA LEU A 197 -12.47 -7.60 -3.45
C LEU A 197 -13.77 -7.57 -2.64
N GLY A 198 -14.53 -6.47 -2.71
CA GLY A 198 -15.72 -6.26 -1.89
C GLY A 198 -15.37 -5.99 -0.43
N GLN A 199 -16.27 -6.35 0.48
CA GLN A 199 -16.05 -6.20 1.93
C GLN A 199 -15.14 -7.34 2.44
N ILE A 200 -14.12 -6.97 3.21
CA ILE A 200 -13.26 -7.93 3.91
C ILE A 200 -13.92 -8.39 5.21
N SER A 201 -13.39 -9.46 5.81
CA SER A 201 -13.73 -9.83 7.18
C SER A 201 -13.31 -8.74 8.17
N SER A 202 -14.18 -8.44 9.13
CA SER A 202 -13.83 -7.61 10.30
C SER A 202 -12.82 -8.28 11.23
N THR A 203 -12.60 -9.59 11.07
CA THR A 203 -11.61 -10.36 11.82
C THR A 203 -10.37 -10.63 10.96
N PRO A 204 -9.18 -10.12 11.35
CA PRO A 204 -7.96 -10.34 10.57
C PRO A 204 -7.53 -11.81 10.63
N PHE A 205 -6.80 -12.26 9.60
CA PHE A 205 -6.21 -13.60 9.59
C PHE A 205 -5.15 -13.70 10.70
N PRO A 206 -5.20 -14.69 11.61
CA PRO A 206 -4.30 -14.73 12.76
C PRO A 206 -2.82 -14.84 12.36
N TYR A 207 -1.99 -13.91 12.84
CA TYR A 207 -0.54 -13.92 12.57
C TYR A 207 0.15 -15.25 12.97
N THR A 208 -0.30 -15.86 14.07
CA THR A 208 0.22 -17.15 14.57
C THR A 208 -0.11 -18.33 13.67
N SER A 209 -1.05 -18.15 12.74
CA SER A 209 -1.47 -19.17 11.77
C SER A 209 -0.83 -18.96 10.40
N LEU A 210 0.06 -17.96 10.23
CA LEU A 210 0.79 -17.76 8.98
C LEU A 210 1.71 -18.96 8.72
N VAL A 211 1.71 -19.38 7.48
CA VAL A 211 2.57 -20.44 6.95
C VAL A 211 3.10 -20.00 5.60
N ASP A 212 4.21 -20.61 5.20
CA ASP A 212 4.69 -20.52 3.82
C ASP A 212 3.61 -21.02 2.84
N ALA A 213 3.63 -20.48 1.62
CA ALA A 213 2.71 -20.78 0.53
C ALA A 213 1.23 -20.46 0.80
N LEU A 214 0.88 -19.73 1.88
CA LEU A 214 -0.48 -19.25 2.10
C LEU A 214 -0.90 -18.32 0.93
N PRO A 215 -1.95 -18.65 0.16
CA PRO A 215 -2.40 -17.82 -0.96
C PRO A 215 -2.97 -16.49 -0.49
N VAL A 216 -2.51 -15.41 -1.13
CA VAL A 216 -2.91 -14.04 -0.83
C VAL A 216 -3.21 -13.26 -2.10
N MET A 217 -4.00 -12.20 -1.95
CA MET A 217 -4.28 -11.27 -3.03
C MET A 217 -4.31 -9.83 -2.50
N LYS A 218 -4.22 -8.87 -3.41
CA LYS A 218 -4.33 -7.45 -3.08
C LYS A 218 -4.96 -6.68 -4.23
N MET A 219 -5.67 -5.60 -3.89
CA MET A 219 -6.07 -4.58 -4.85
C MET A 219 -5.20 -3.34 -4.65
N GLY A 220 -4.48 -2.94 -5.69
CA GLY A 220 -3.54 -1.81 -5.67
C GLY A 220 -3.76 -0.88 -6.83
N ARG A 221 -3.44 0.42 -6.65
CA ARG A 221 -3.71 1.42 -7.68
C ARG A 221 -2.89 1.23 -8.96
N THR A 222 -1.70 0.64 -8.91
CA THR A 222 -0.80 0.51 -10.07
C THR A 222 -0.95 -0.84 -10.74
N THR A 223 -1.01 -1.92 -9.96
CA THR A 223 -1.07 -3.28 -10.50
C THR A 223 -2.46 -3.91 -10.47
N CYS A 224 -3.47 -3.17 -10.02
CA CYS A 224 -4.85 -3.67 -9.89
C CYS A 224 -4.91 -4.88 -8.93
N LEU A 225 -5.79 -5.84 -9.22
CA LEU A 225 -5.99 -7.06 -8.45
C LEU A 225 -4.92 -8.09 -8.83
N THR A 226 -4.07 -8.49 -7.88
CA THR A 226 -3.03 -9.51 -8.13
C THR A 226 -3.01 -10.60 -7.06
N SER A 227 -2.57 -11.80 -7.43
CA SER A 227 -2.32 -12.94 -6.54
C SER A 227 -0.85 -13.14 -6.20
N GLY A 228 -0.60 -13.75 -5.05
CA GLY A 228 0.70 -14.14 -4.56
C GLY A 228 0.61 -15.14 -3.42
N VAL A 229 1.75 -15.44 -2.81
CA VAL A 229 1.84 -16.33 -1.66
C VAL A 229 2.76 -15.74 -0.59
N ILE A 230 2.52 -16.10 0.66
CA ILE A 230 3.49 -15.82 1.73
C ILE A 230 4.73 -16.68 1.49
N ASP A 231 5.91 -16.05 1.48
CA ASP A 231 7.21 -16.69 1.30
C ASP A 231 8.00 -16.77 2.60
N ALA A 232 7.84 -15.76 3.46
CA ALA A 232 8.32 -15.83 4.84
C ALA A 232 7.52 -14.90 5.74
N PHE A 233 7.59 -15.16 7.03
CA PHE A 233 7.00 -14.30 8.06
C PHE A 233 7.99 -14.11 9.20
N ASP A 234 7.65 -13.17 10.08
CA ASP A 234 8.53 -12.71 11.15
C ASP A 234 9.89 -12.27 10.60
N ALA A 235 9.89 -11.64 9.42
CA ALA A 235 11.09 -11.23 8.73
C ALA A 235 11.70 -9.95 9.34
N MET A 236 13.02 -9.89 9.30
CA MET A 236 13.82 -8.72 9.62
C MET A 236 14.58 -8.29 8.37
N GLY A 237 14.59 -7.00 8.05
CA GLY A 237 15.21 -6.52 6.82
C GLY A 237 15.47 -5.03 6.81
N LYS A 238 16.20 -4.59 5.79
CA LYS A 238 16.50 -3.18 5.54
C LYS A 238 15.69 -2.69 4.36
N VAL A 239 15.02 -1.55 4.52
CA VAL A 239 14.27 -0.88 3.46
C VAL A 239 14.90 0.46 3.17
N VAL A 240 15.17 0.72 1.90
CA VAL A 240 15.69 1.98 1.38
C VAL A 240 14.53 2.90 1.02
N TYR A 241 14.53 4.09 1.62
CA TYR A 241 13.62 5.18 1.25
C TYR A 241 14.39 6.15 0.37
N ALA A 242 13.88 6.39 -0.83
CA ALA A 242 14.41 7.40 -1.74
C ALA A 242 14.02 8.81 -1.25
N LYS A 243 14.71 9.82 -1.78
CA LYS A 243 14.43 11.25 -1.49
C LYS A 243 13.24 11.80 -2.30
N GLU A 244 12.60 10.95 -3.09
CA GLU A 244 11.50 11.35 -3.97
C GLU A 244 10.26 11.74 -3.14
N CYS A 245 9.26 12.37 -3.77
CA CYS A 245 7.95 12.56 -3.14
C CYS A 245 7.95 13.38 -1.84
N ASN A 246 8.75 14.46 -1.76
CA ASN A 246 8.95 15.25 -0.53
C ASN A 246 9.60 14.56 0.66
N ALA A 247 10.09 13.33 0.53
CA ALA A 247 10.91 12.73 1.57
C ALA A 247 12.14 13.62 1.82
N ALA A 248 12.23 14.27 2.99
CA ALA A 248 13.33 15.19 3.25
C ALA A 248 14.68 14.48 3.42
N THR A 249 14.67 13.16 3.58
CA THR A 249 15.84 12.30 3.74
C THR A 249 15.68 11.03 2.91
N SER A 250 16.70 10.71 2.11
CA SER A 250 16.95 9.32 1.74
C SER A 250 17.59 8.60 2.93
N GLY A 251 17.31 7.31 3.08
CA GLY A 251 17.89 6.56 4.19
C GLY A 251 17.47 5.11 4.21
N THR A 252 18.19 4.33 5.01
CA THR A 252 17.86 2.92 5.26
C THR A 252 17.20 2.80 6.63
N ALA A 253 15.98 2.27 6.65
CA ALA A 253 15.25 1.93 7.85
C ALA A 253 15.31 0.41 8.06
N PHE A 254 15.52 0.00 9.31
CA PHE A 254 15.50 -1.42 9.67
C PHE A 254 14.12 -1.79 10.19
N PHE A 255 13.53 -2.85 9.64
CA PHE A 255 12.24 -3.38 10.04
C PHE A 255 12.38 -4.76 10.68
N ASN A 256 11.52 -5.03 11.66
CA ASN A 256 11.39 -6.32 12.31
C ASN A 256 9.92 -6.75 12.28
N HIS A 257 9.66 -8.05 12.31
CA HIS A 257 8.33 -8.62 12.37
C HIS A 257 7.49 -8.31 11.12
N GLN A 258 8.10 -8.47 9.94
CA GLN A 258 7.44 -8.25 8.65
C GLN A 258 6.99 -9.57 8.01
N ILE A 259 6.06 -9.49 7.08
CA ILE A 259 5.66 -10.60 6.21
C ILE A 259 6.26 -10.35 4.83
N LEU A 260 6.79 -11.39 4.21
CA LEU A 260 7.34 -11.36 2.85
C LEU A 260 6.41 -12.13 1.92
N VAL A 261 5.99 -11.49 0.84
CA VAL A 261 5.07 -12.04 -0.17
C VAL A 261 5.78 -12.12 -1.51
N LEU A 262 5.60 -13.24 -2.20
CA LEU A 262 6.04 -13.46 -3.57
C LEU A 262 4.84 -13.42 -4.50
N GLY A 263 4.99 -12.83 -5.70
CA GLY A 263 3.96 -12.93 -6.74
C GLY A 263 3.81 -14.34 -7.28
N GLU A 264 2.58 -14.77 -7.52
CA GLU A 264 2.26 -16.07 -8.12
C GLU A 264 1.49 -15.87 -9.42
N SER A 265 2.01 -16.42 -10.52
CA SER A 265 1.37 -16.34 -11.83
C SER A 265 0.20 -17.30 -11.92
N THR A 266 -0.95 -16.79 -12.32
CA THR A 266 -2.17 -17.58 -12.56
C THR A 266 -2.11 -18.40 -13.85
N SER A 267 -1.09 -18.18 -14.71
CA SER A 267 -0.97 -18.80 -16.04
C SER A 267 0.26 -19.71 -16.21
N GLY A 268 0.96 -20.06 -15.13
CA GLY A 268 2.10 -20.98 -15.13
C GLY A 268 3.42 -20.40 -15.71
N SER A 269 4.55 -20.83 -15.13
CA SER A 269 5.97 -20.56 -15.45
C SER A 269 6.44 -19.12 -15.74
N GLN A 270 5.55 -18.13 -15.74
CA GLN A 270 5.88 -16.75 -16.03
C GLN A 270 6.12 -15.99 -14.72
N THR A 271 7.30 -15.42 -14.58
CA THR A 271 7.70 -14.60 -13.44
C THR A 271 6.84 -13.35 -13.38
N CYS A 272 6.17 -13.10 -12.26
CA CYS A 272 5.09 -12.13 -12.19
C CYS A 272 5.32 -11.06 -11.09
N THR A 273 4.78 -9.87 -11.30
CA THR A 273 4.92 -8.71 -10.40
C THR A 273 3.70 -8.55 -9.49
N PHE A 274 3.83 -8.88 -8.20
CA PHE A 274 2.75 -8.72 -7.20
C PHE A 274 2.39 -7.25 -6.95
N ALA A 275 3.36 -6.35 -7.02
CA ALA A 275 3.13 -4.90 -6.87
C ALA A 275 4.17 -4.08 -7.63
N LYS A 276 3.87 -2.81 -7.84
CA LYS A 276 4.80 -1.79 -8.37
C LYS A 276 4.71 -0.54 -7.51
N THR A 277 5.57 0.43 -7.82
CA THR A 277 5.48 1.78 -7.24
C THR A 277 4.06 2.32 -7.34
N GLY A 278 3.56 2.87 -6.25
CA GLY A 278 2.17 3.33 -6.10
C GLY A 278 1.21 2.31 -5.45
N ASP A 279 1.55 1.02 -5.41
CA ASP A 279 0.76 0.05 -4.65
C ASP A 279 1.03 0.10 -3.13
N ALA A 280 1.99 0.91 -2.68
CA ALA A 280 2.22 1.17 -1.26
C ALA A 280 0.90 1.56 -0.57
N GLY A 281 0.59 0.88 0.53
CA GLY A 281 -0.67 1.08 1.25
C GLY A 281 -1.76 0.09 0.90
N ALA A 282 -1.64 -0.69 -0.18
CA ALA A 282 -2.63 -1.71 -0.51
C ALA A 282 -2.70 -2.81 0.58
N LEU A 283 -3.92 -3.25 0.88
CA LEU A 283 -4.16 -4.33 1.83
C LEU A 283 -3.96 -5.67 1.14
N VAL A 284 -3.09 -6.48 1.73
CA VAL A 284 -2.94 -7.90 1.41
C VAL A 284 -3.95 -8.68 2.25
N VAL A 285 -4.75 -9.51 1.58
CA VAL A 285 -5.77 -10.36 2.17
C VAL A 285 -5.54 -11.81 1.78
N THR A 286 -6.17 -12.76 2.48
CA THR A 286 -6.26 -14.15 2.02
C THR A 286 -6.94 -14.21 0.65
N GLN A 287 -6.51 -15.12 -0.22
CA GLN A 287 -7.15 -15.35 -1.51
C GLN A 287 -8.46 -16.17 -1.36
N ASP A 288 -9.44 -15.59 -0.66
CA ASP A 288 -10.80 -16.08 -0.50
C ASP A 288 -11.77 -14.92 -0.80
N PHE A 289 -12.36 -14.90 -1.99
CA PHE A 289 -13.30 -13.84 -2.40
C PHE A 289 -14.59 -13.81 -1.59
N SER A 290 -14.94 -14.88 -0.87
CA SER A 290 -16.16 -14.92 -0.06
C SER A 290 -15.98 -14.27 1.31
N CYS A 291 -14.79 -14.39 1.89
CA CYS A 291 -14.46 -13.82 3.19
C CYS A 291 -12.96 -13.46 3.27
N PRO A 292 -12.49 -12.45 2.51
CA PRO A 292 -11.09 -12.11 2.51
C PRO A 292 -10.68 -11.61 3.90
N GLN A 293 -9.70 -12.26 4.53
CA GLN A 293 -9.20 -11.86 5.83
C GLN A 293 -7.92 -11.03 5.67
N ALA A 294 -7.83 -9.90 6.37
CA ALA A 294 -6.66 -9.03 6.31
C ALA A 294 -5.40 -9.73 6.85
N ILE A 295 -4.30 -9.63 6.09
CA ILE A 295 -2.97 -10.11 6.46
C ILE A 295 -2.08 -8.92 6.86
N GLY A 296 -2.09 -7.85 6.06
CA GLY A 296 -1.24 -6.68 6.32
C GLY A 296 -1.24 -5.65 5.20
N ILE A 297 -0.52 -4.56 5.43
CA ILE A 297 -0.39 -3.45 4.46
C ILE A 297 1.00 -3.49 3.82
N MET A 298 1.06 -3.55 2.49
CA MET A 298 2.33 -3.56 1.77
C MET A 298 2.99 -2.18 1.76
N PHE A 299 4.32 -2.13 1.86
CA PHE A 299 5.04 -0.86 1.95
C PHE A 299 6.39 -0.82 1.22
N ALA A 300 6.98 -1.99 0.95
CA ALA A 300 8.27 -2.07 0.28
C ALA A 300 8.34 -3.31 -0.62
N GLY A 301 9.23 -3.28 -1.60
CA GLY A 301 9.47 -4.39 -2.51
C GLY A 301 10.90 -4.39 -3.06
N THR A 302 11.33 -5.53 -3.57
CA THR A 302 12.56 -5.62 -4.37
C THR A 302 12.28 -5.16 -5.80
N PRO A 303 13.28 -4.64 -6.53
CA PRO A 303 13.14 -4.40 -7.97
C PRO A 303 12.61 -5.64 -8.70
N ALA A 304 11.56 -5.47 -9.51
CA ALA A 304 11.16 -6.46 -10.50
C ALA A 304 11.96 -6.22 -11.79
N ALA A 305 12.25 -7.27 -12.55
CA ALA A 305 12.88 -7.09 -13.85
C ALA A 305 12.03 -6.23 -14.79
N GLY A 306 12.68 -5.38 -15.60
CA GLY A 306 12.01 -4.48 -16.52
C GLY A 306 11.35 -3.26 -15.87
N THR A 307 11.56 -3.01 -14.58
CA THR A 307 11.33 -1.70 -13.96
C THR A 307 12.58 -0.82 -14.10
N ALA A 308 12.51 0.48 -13.78
CA ALA A 308 13.65 1.42 -13.82
C ALA A 308 14.84 1.03 -12.89
N TYR A 309 14.74 -0.10 -12.20
CA TYR A 309 15.76 -0.73 -11.38
C TYR A 309 16.07 -2.11 -11.97
N THR A 310 17.34 -2.35 -12.29
CA THR A 310 17.84 -3.46 -13.11
C THR A 310 17.59 -4.87 -12.53
N PRO A 311 17.51 -5.93 -13.39
CA PRO A 311 16.98 -7.26 -13.02
C PRO A 311 17.92 -8.11 -12.15
N ASP A 312 17.32 -9.02 -11.38
CA ASP A 312 17.92 -10.33 -11.06
C ASP A 312 17.45 -11.42 -12.04
N SER A 313 18.12 -12.58 -12.00
CA SER A 313 17.91 -13.71 -12.91
C SER A 313 16.65 -14.54 -12.67
N ASN A 314 15.87 -14.26 -11.62
CA ASN A 314 14.67 -15.03 -11.26
C ASN A 314 13.37 -14.18 -11.31
N ASN A 315 13.48 -12.87 -11.53
CA ASN A 315 12.44 -11.99 -12.09
C ASN A 315 11.13 -11.91 -11.27
N SER A 316 11.12 -12.39 -10.02
CA SER A 316 9.97 -12.36 -9.10
C SER A 316 10.25 -11.38 -7.96
N MET A 317 9.43 -10.33 -7.87
CA MET A 317 9.52 -9.34 -6.80
C MET A 317 9.07 -9.93 -5.47
N ILE A 318 9.84 -9.66 -4.41
CA ILE A 318 9.45 -9.95 -3.02
C ILE A 318 8.98 -8.65 -2.38
N VAL A 319 7.83 -8.71 -1.71
CA VAL A 319 7.16 -7.57 -1.09
C VAL A 319 7.20 -7.70 0.42
N ALA A 320 7.59 -6.64 1.10
CA ALA A 320 7.44 -6.53 2.54
C ALA A 320 6.08 -5.92 2.93
N VAL A 321 5.44 -6.57 3.90
CA VAL A 321 4.09 -6.28 4.37
C VAL A 321 4.11 -6.12 5.89
N ASN A 322 3.55 -5.01 6.37
CA ASN A 322 3.35 -4.74 7.79
C ASN A 322 2.19 -5.60 8.30
N PRO A 323 2.36 -6.42 9.35
CA PRO A 323 1.27 -7.27 9.86
C PRO A 323 0.08 -6.44 10.34
N ILE A 324 -1.14 -6.83 9.95
CA ILE A 324 -2.33 -6.04 10.27
C ILE A 324 -2.55 -5.92 11.78
N GLN A 325 -2.30 -6.98 12.56
CA GLN A 325 -2.46 -6.95 14.01
C GLN A 325 -1.53 -5.94 14.69
N THR A 326 -0.30 -5.77 14.18
CA THR A 326 0.64 -4.76 14.69
C THR A 326 0.11 -3.35 14.42
N ILE A 327 -0.51 -3.12 13.26
CA ILE A 327 -1.14 -1.84 12.91
C ILE A 327 -2.34 -1.56 13.83
N LEU A 328 -3.28 -2.51 13.92
CA LEU A 328 -4.52 -2.38 14.71
C LEU A 328 -4.21 -2.09 16.19
N SER A 329 -3.26 -2.82 16.77
CA SER A 329 -2.83 -2.60 18.16
C SER A 329 -2.12 -1.24 18.35
N THR A 330 -1.27 -0.84 17.41
CA THR A 330 -0.53 0.44 17.47
C THR A 330 -1.48 1.64 17.44
N PHE A 331 -2.47 1.63 16.55
CA PHE A 331 -3.41 2.74 16.41
C PHE A 331 -4.66 2.64 17.30
N LYS A 332 -4.86 1.49 17.95
CA LYS A 332 -6.03 1.14 18.77
C LYS A 332 -7.33 1.22 17.97
N VAL A 333 -7.33 0.53 16.83
CA VAL A 333 -8.44 0.49 15.87
C VAL A 333 -8.79 -0.95 15.51
N THR A 334 -10.00 -1.16 14.99
CA THR A 334 -10.47 -2.44 14.44
C THR A 334 -10.79 -2.29 12.95
N LEU A 335 -10.82 -3.41 12.22
CA LEU A 335 -11.20 -3.40 10.80
C LEU A 335 -12.70 -3.14 10.65
N VAL A 336 -13.06 -2.32 9.68
CA VAL A 336 -14.44 -2.23 9.18
C VAL A 336 -14.60 -3.26 8.06
N GLY A 337 -15.66 -4.05 8.12
CA GLY A 337 -15.94 -5.10 7.17
C GLY A 337 -17.12 -5.97 7.60
N GLN A 338 -17.33 -7.07 6.90
CA GLN A 338 -18.41 -8.01 7.19
C GLN A 338 -18.04 -9.03 8.27
N SER A 339 -19.06 -9.52 8.98
CA SER A 339 -18.95 -10.72 9.79
C SER A 339 -19.12 -11.94 8.89
N CYS A 340 -18.03 -12.63 8.58
CA CYS A 340 -18.04 -13.84 7.78
C CYS A 340 -17.06 -14.85 8.37
N THR A 341 -17.33 -16.13 8.10
CA THR A 341 -16.40 -17.23 8.40
C THR A 341 -15.68 -17.57 7.10
N ALA A 342 -14.36 -17.72 7.14
CA ALA A 342 -13.57 -18.16 5.99
C ALA A 342 -14.23 -19.40 5.34
N SER A 343 -14.36 -19.37 4.03
CA SER A 343 -15.14 -20.39 3.34
C SER A 343 -14.45 -21.74 3.34
N LYS A 344 -15.20 -22.78 3.72
CA LYS A 344 -14.94 -24.16 3.26
C LYS A 344 -15.51 -24.40 1.85
N ILE A 345 -15.52 -23.40 0.98
CA ILE A 345 -15.88 -23.59 -0.43
C ILE A 345 -14.69 -24.33 -1.02
N GLY A 346 -14.75 -25.62 -1.36
CA GLY A 346 -15.82 -26.26 -2.13
C GLY A 346 -15.30 -26.37 -3.56
N THR A 347 -14.34 -27.29 -3.77
CA THR A 347 -13.92 -27.88 -5.07
C THR A 347 -13.80 -26.93 -6.27
N GLU A 348 -12.55 -26.63 -6.63
CA GLU A 348 -12.02 -26.24 -7.97
C GLU A 348 -11.30 -24.88 -8.11
N MET A 349 -11.28 -24.01 -7.10
CA MET A 349 -10.27 -22.95 -7.03
C MET A 349 -9.70 -22.84 -5.62
N ALA A 350 -8.45 -23.29 -5.47
CA ALA A 350 -7.60 -23.26 -4.28
C ALA A 350 -8.33 -23.46 -2.94
N SER A 351 -8.47 -24.72 -2.52
CA SER A 351 -8.83 -25.08 -1.15
C SER A 351 -8.00 -24.25 -0.16
N SER A 352 -8.65 -23.49 0.74
CA SER A 352 -7.97 -22.85 1.86
C SER A 352 -7.05 -23.87 2.53
N PRO A 353 -5.76 -23.56 2.72
CA PRO A 353 -4.85 -24.52 3.32
C PRO A 353 -5.37 -24.94 4.70
N PRO A 354 -5.24 -26.22 5.10
CA PRO A 354 -5.60 -26.64 6.43
C PRO A 354 -4.79 -25.84 7.47
N PRO A 355 -5.32 -25.66 8.69
CA PRO A 355 -4.55 -25.02 9.75
C PRO A 355 -3.21 -25.74 9.95
N PRO A 356 -2.14 -25.00 10.32
CA PRO A 356 -0.82 -25.59 10.50
C PRO A 356 -0.85 -26.73 11.52
N SER A 357 -0.12 -27.81 11.22
CA SER A 357 0.01 -28.94 12.14
C SER A 357 0.71 -28.51 13.44
N ALA A 358 0.45 -29.22 14.54
CA ALA A 358 1.14 -28.95 15.81
C ALA A 358 2.67 -29.13 15.68
N ALA A 359 3.11 -30.06 14.81
CA ALA A 359 4.53 -30.28 14.52
C ALA A 359 5.15 -29.08 13.80
N LEU A 360 4.47 -28.52 12.79
CA LEU A 360 4.92 -27.32 12.10
C LEU A 360 5.00 -26.12 13.05
N LEU A 361 3.98 -25.92 13.90
CA LEU A 361 3.98 -24.84 14.90
C LEU A 361 5.16 -24.96 15.87
N ALA A 362 5.47 -26.18 16.34
CA ALA A 362 6.64 -26.43 17.18
C ALA A 362 7.96 -26.15 16.43
N SER A 363 8.04 -26.55 15.16
CA SER A 363 9.20 -26.26 14.31
C SER A 363 9.41 -24.76 14.11
N ILE A 364 8.34 -24.00 13.82
CA ILE A 364 8.36 -22.53 13.70
C ILE A 364 8.92 -21.88 14.95
N GLU A 365 8.54 -22.34 16.14
CA GLU A 365 9.04 -21.78 17.40
C GLU A 365 10.54 -22.06 17.62
N ILE A 366 11.03 -23.23 17.21
CA ILE A 366 12.47 -23.53 17.22
C ILE A 366 13.22 -22.56 16.29
N VAL A 367 12.74 -22.40 15.06
CA VAL A 367 13.35 -21.47 14.08
C VAL A 367 13.31 -20.03 14.59
N ARG A 368 12.19 -19.60 15.21
CA ARG A 368 12.04 -18.25 15.78
C ARG A 368 13.11 -17.95 16.81
N LYS A 369 13.38 -18.88 17.74
CA LYS A 369 14.44 -18.73 18.75
C LYS A 369 15.81 -18.56 18.10
N VAL A 370 16.15 -19.38 17.11
CA VAL A 370 17.41 -19.25 16.35
C VAL A 370 17.48 -17.91 15.62
N LYS A 371 16.41 -17.50 14.94
CA LYS A 371 16.31 -16.24 14.20
C LYS A 371 16.55 -15.04 15.13
N VAL A 372 15.90 -14.98 16.30
CA VAL A 372 16.05 -13.89 17.28
C VAL A 372 17.51 -13.68 17.69
N HIS A 373 18.27 -14.76 17.88
CA HIS A 373 19.68 -14.67 18.29
C HIS A 373 20.65 -14.35 17.14
N HIS A 374 20.33 -14.74 15.90
CA HIS A 374 21.29 -14.73 14.80
C HIS A 374 20.99 -13.76 13.65
N ALA A 375 19.74 -13.33 13.46
CA ALA A 375 19.34 -12.51 12.31
C ALA A 375 20.13 -11.20 12.20
N ARG A 376 20.31 -10.46 13.30
CA ARG A 376 21.11 -9.23 13.30
C ARG A 376 22.57 -9.45 12.92
N ARG A 377 23.15 -10.63 13.21
CA ARG A 377 24.51 -10.98 12.79
C ARG A 377 24.56 -11.26 11.30
N LEU A 378 23.59 -12.02 10.79
CA LEU A 378 23.47 -12.31 9.36
C LEU A 378 23.31 -11.01 8.55
N LEU A 379 22.44 -10.10 9.00
CA LEU A 379 22.17 -8.80 8.37
C LEU A 379 23.34 -7.78 8.43
N ARG A 380 24.43 -8.10 9.13
CA ARG A 380 25.69 -7.34 9.01
C ARG A 380 26.47 -7.70 7.75
N ASN A 381 26.25 -8.90 7.19
CA ASN A 381 26.73 -9.23 5.86
C ASN A 381 25.95 -8.38 4.85
N LYS A 382 26.65 -7.58 4.04
CA LYS A 382 26.04 -6.67 3.07
C LYS A 382 25.24 -7.40 1.98
N VAL A 383 25.53 -8.67 1.75
CA VAL A 383 24.80 -9.53 0.83
C VAL A 383 23.40 -9.90 1.36
N VAL A 384 23.22 -9.96 2.69
CA VAL A 384 21.94 -10.38 3.28
C VAL A 384 20.99 -9.18 3.39
N THR A 385 19.86 -9.26 2.70
CA THR A 385 18.84 -8.20 2.62
C THR A 385 17.72 -8.38 3.64
N ALA A 386 17.32 -9.63 3.88
CA ALA A 386 16.33 -10.00 4.89
C ALA A 386 16.60 -11.39 5.51
N VAL A 387 16.04 -11.63 6.70
CA VAL A 387 16.04 -12.94 7.37
C VAL A 387 14.68 -13.17 8.01
N GLY A 388 14.02 -14.29 7.72
CA GLY A 388 12.69 -14.64 8.22
C GLY A 388 12.52 -16.12 8.53
N ILE A 389 11.28 -16.52 8.76
CA ILE A 389 10.86 -17.92 8.93
C ILE A 389 10.11 -18.32 7.66
N GLY A 390 10.56 -19.38 7.00
CA GLY A 390 9.92 -19.92 5.79
C GLY A 390 9.82 -21.45 5.84
N ALA A 391 9.46 -22.06 4.71
CA ALA A 391 9.33 -23.52 4.61
C ALA A 391 10.65 -24.28 4.85
N GLY A 392 10.55 -25.42 5.54
CA GLY A 392 11.60 -26.41 5.66
C GLY A 392 11.65 -27.38 4.48
N ASP A 393 12.32 -28.51 4.69
CA ASP A 393 12.46 -29.56 3.67
C ASP A 393 11.22 -30.45 3.54
N THR A 394 10.36 -30.44 4.57
CA THR A 394 9.12 -31.21 4.61
C THR A 394 7.94 -30.32 5.06
N PRO A 395 6.67 -30.72 4.79
CA PRO A 395 5.49 -29.91 5.14
C PRO A 395 5.36 -29.55 6.63
N ASP A 396 5.95 -30.35 7.52
CA ASP A 396 5.88 -30.15 8.99
C ASP A 396 7.11 -29.44 9.57
N THR A 397 8.01 -28.93 8.72
CA THR A 397 9.23 -28.26 9.17
C THR A 397 9.32 -26.84 8.66
N ALA A 398 9.89 -25.96 9.48
CA ALA A 398 10.26 -24.60 9.11
C ALA A 398 11.78 -24.49 8.97
N ALA A 399 12.25 -23.49 8.22
CA ALA A 399 13.65 -23.15 8.10
C ALA A 399 13.89 -21.65 8.28
N LEU A 400 15.15 -21.30 8.53
CA LEU A 400 15.59 -19.91 8.51
C LEU A 400 15.71 -19.45 7.05
N ALA A 401 14.77 -18.63 6.60
CA ALA A 401 14.81 -18.03 5.27
C ALA A 401 15.80 -16.86 5.27
N VAL A 402 16.83 -16.92 4.43
CA VAL A 402 17.87 -15.89 4.29
C VAL A 402 17.86 -15.36 2.87
N TYR A 403 17.60 -14.06 2.74
CA TYR A 403 17.46 -13.38 1.46
C TYR A 403 18.75 -12.67 1.10
N VAL A 404 19.23 -12.86 -0.13
CA VAL A 404 20.54 -12.37 -0.58
C VAL A 404 20.46 -11.58 -1.87
N SER A 405 21.16 -10.46 -1.95
CA SER A 405 21.24 -9.64 -3.17
C SER A 405 22.31 -10.11 -4.16
N ASP A 406 23.19 -11.01 -3.74
CA ASP A 406 24.28 -11.58 -4.53
C ASP A 406 24.30 -13.08 -4.25
N ASP A 407 23.96 -13.86 -5.27
CA ASP A 407 23.90 -15.32 -5.24
C ASP A 407 25.13 -15.97 -5.87
N SER A 408 26.22 -15.22 -6.06
CA SER A 408 27.49 -15.79 -6.48
C SER A 408 27.97 -16.86 -5.49
N PRO A 409 28.64 -17.93 -5.96
CA PRO A 409 29.13 -18.99 -5.07
C PRO A 409 30.00 -18.46 -3.91
N ALA A 410 30.78 -17.41 -4.15
CA ALA A 410 31.62 -16.77 -3.13
C ALA A 410 30.80 -16.00 -2.07
N ALA A 411 29.66 -15.44 -2.43
CA ALA A 411 28.74 -14.79 -1.50
C ALA A 411 27.97 -15.84 -0.67
N LEU A 412 27.48 -16.89 -1.33
CA LEU A 412 26.74 -18.00 -0.70
C LEU A 412 27.61 -18.79 0.29
N ALA A 413 28.89 -19.00 0.00
CA ALA A 413 29.82 -19.69 0.89
C ALA A 413 30.00 -19.00 2.27
N LYS A 414 29.62 -17.72 2.40
CA LYS A 414 29.67 -16.96 3.66
C LYS A 414 28.44 -17.15 4.54
N ILE A 415 27.41 -17.83 4.03
CA ILE A 415 26.17 -18.10 4.75
C ILE A 415 26.20 -19.56 5.18
N PRO A 416 26.11 -19.85 6.49
CA PRO A 416 26.11 -21.22 6.96
C PRO A 416 24.85 -21.94 6.46
N ALA A 417 24.99 -23.19 6.01
CA ALA A 417 23.85 -24.02 5.60
C ALA A 417 22.92 -24.40 6.77
N GLU A 418 23.40 -24.25 8.00
CA GLU A 418 22.67 -24.58 9.22
C GLU A 418 23.15 -23.72 10.40
N ILE A 419 22.24 -23.34 11.30
CA ILE A 419 22.54 -22.60 12.53
C ILE A 419 21.81 -23.27 13.68
N ASN A 420 22.55 -23.79 14.67
CA ASN A 420 22.00 -24.46 15.86
C ASN A 420 20.97 -25.55 15.52
N GLY A 421 21.23 -26.42 14.53
CA GLY A 421 20.28 -27.47 14.13
C GLY A 421 19.20 -27.01 13.14
N VAL A 422 19.06 -25.70 12.91
CA VAL A 422 18.05 -25.15 11.98
C VAL A 422 18.65 -24.94 10.61
N LYS A 423 18.05 -25.56 9.59
CA LYS A 423 18.44 -25.37 8.19
C LYS A 423 18.27 -23.92 7.75
N VAL A 424 19.20 -23.47 6.91
CA VAL A 424 19.15 -22.17 6.25
C VAL A 424 18.72 -22.37 4.79
N LYS A 425 17.63 -21.73 4.39
CA LYS A 425 17.17 -21.68 3.01
C LYS A 425 17.51 -20.32 2.43
N ILE A 426 18.30 -20.31 1.36
CA ILE A 426 18.73 -19.07 0.71
C ILE A 426 17.80 -18.77 -0.45
N ARG A 427 17.32 -17.52 -0.55
CA ARG A 427 16.57 -17.01 -1.70
C ARG A 427 17.25 -15.74 -2.22
N HIS A 428 17.31 -15.61 -3.54
CA HIS A 428 17.74 -14.35 -4.15
C HIS A 428 16.68 -13.26 -3.91
N ALA A 429 17.11 -12.08 -3.49
CA ALA A 429 16.28 -10.89 -3.35
C ALA A 429 17.15 -9.64 -3.40
N GLY A 430 16.82 -8.74 -4.32
CA GLY A 430 17.40 -7.40 -4.36
C GLY A 430 17.20 -6.62 -3.05
N VAL A 431 17.77 -5.42 -3.00
CA VAL A 431 17.55 -4.50 -1.89
C VAL A 431 16.06 -4.10 -1.87
N PHE A 432 15.44 -4.07 -0.70
CA PHE A 432 14.06 -3.60 -0.58
C PHE A 432 14.03 -2.08 -0.64
N HIS A 433 13.14 -1.55 -1.48
CA HIS A 433 12.83 -0.13 -1.60
C HIS A 433 11.39 0.11 -1.15
N ALA A 434 11.13 1.25 -0.52
CA ALA A 434 9.76 1.69 -0.30
C ALA A 434 9.04 1.84 -1.66
N LEU A 435 7.80 1.34 -1.74
CA LEU A 435 6.96 1.36 -2.94
C LEU A 435 6.24 2.69 -3.15
#